data_AF-A0A923ZHT5-F1
#
_entry.id   AF-A0A923ZHT5-F1
#
_cell.length_a   1.000
_cell.length_b   1.000
_cell.length_c   1.000
_cell.angle_alpha   90.00
_cell.angle_beta   90.00
_cell.angle_gamma   90.00
#
_symmetry.space_group_name_H-M   'P 1'
#
loop_
_entity.id
_entity.type
_entity.pdbx_description
1 polymer ?
#
loop_
_entity_poly.entity_id
_entity_poly.type
_entity_poly.pdbx_seq_one_letter_code
_entity_poly.pdbx_strand_id
1 'polypeptide(L)'
;MIDAEPVSTGLASLDHILNGGYAANRCHLIEGQPGSGKTTLAMQFLVAGQARGEKCLLISISESPFELLQVTATHGLSLDGIELFECVPPELSLDLEQYQPVMHASDLELGESVRMVMAAVTASAPSLVVLDSLSEIRLLAQEPPRYRRQVLALKHFFFQQQCTVLFLDDLTMKQDDLTLHSIGHGVVRLEQLAMTYGAERRRLRVFKMRGRAFQGGYHDFQIRTGGLAVFPRLVASTAEMEPDGAAPMISGIEGLDALLGGGIDTGTTTLIQGASGTGKSTLALQLVAATLAGGGRALLVSFEESRRNFRRRAAGIGLDV
;
A
#
# COMPACT_ATOMS: atom_id res chain seq x y z
N MET A 1 -20.92 -19.81 6.39
CA MET A 1 -20.90 -19.01 5.14
C MET A 1 -19.94 -17.87 5.40
N ILE A 2 -18.81 -17.80 4.71
CA ILE A 2 -17.83 -16.74 4.95
C ILE A 2 -18.46 -15.45 4.44
N ASP A 3 -18.69 -14.49 5.34
CA ASP A 3 -19.15 -13.16 4.98
C ASP A 3 -18.09 -12.52 4.06
N ALA A 4 -18.45 -12.35 2.78
CA ALA A 4 -17.68 -11.68 1.72
C ALA A 4 -16.28 -12.26 1.41
N GLU A 5 -16.19 -13.02 0.31
CA GLU A 5 -14.90 -13.47 -0.25
C GLU A 5 -13.95 -12.30 -0.56
N PRO A 6 -12.63 -12.49 -0.45
CA PRO A 6 -11.66 -11.46 -0.81
C PRO A 6 -11.66 -11.11 -2.30
N VAL A 7 -11.58 -9.81 -2.57
CA VAL A 7 -11.18 -9.25 -3.85
C VAL A 7 -9.73 -8.78 -3.73
N SER A 8 -8.85 -9.29 -4.59
CA SER A 8 -7.45 -8.88 -4.62
C SER A 8 -7.32 -7.37 -4.81
N THR A 9 -6.42 -6.78 -4.04
CA THR A 9 -6.03 -5.36 -4.13
C THR A 9 -5.22 -5.04 -5.39
N GLY A 10 -4.75 -6.06 -6.13
CA GLY A 10 -3.76 -5.90 -7.19
C GLY A 10 -2.31 -5.86 -6.70
N LEU A 11 -2.10 -5.89 -5.39
CA LEU A 11 -0.79 -5.87 -4.75
C LEU A 11 -0.63 -7.11 -3.87
N ALA A 12 0.15 -8.10 -4.31
CA ALA A 12 0.34 -9.36 -3.58
C ALA A 12 0.77 -9.15 -2.11
N SER A 13 1.63 -8.16 -1.85
CA SER A 13 2.04 -7.78 -0.49
C SER A 13 0.89 -7.23 0.35
N LEU A 14 -0.02 -6.44 -0.23
CA LEU A 14 -1.18 -5.91 0.49
C LEU A 14 -2.25 -6.99 0.67
N ASP A 15 -2.42 -7.87 -0.31
CA ASP A 15 -3.27 -9.06 -0.17
C ASP A 15 -2.78 -9.95 0.98
N HIS A 16 -1.46 -10.11 1.14
CA HIS A 16 -0.90 -10.82 2.29
C HIS A 16 -1.23 -10.13 3.62
N ILE A 17 -1.15 -8.79 3.69
CA ILE A 17 -1.52 -8.03 4.89
C ILE A 17 -3.03 -8.15 5.19
N LEU A 18 -3.87 -8.19 4.16
CA LEU A 18 -5.33 -8.27 4.26
C LEU A 18 -5.88 -9.70 4.27
N ASN A 19 -5.02 -10.73 4.29
CA ASN A 19 -5.39 -12.14 4.15
C ASN A 19 -6.32 -12.40 2.95
N GLY A 20 -5.90 -11.95 1.77
CA GLY A 20 -6.53 -12.19 0.47
C GLY A 20 -7.01 -10.92 -0.25
N GLY A 21 -7.16 -9.79 0.45
CA GLY A 21 -7.55 -8.50 -0.15
C GLY A 21 -8.76 -7.85 0.53
N TYR A 22 -9.45 -6.97 -0.19
CA TYR A 22 -10.65 -6.28 0.29
C TYR A 22 -11.85 -7.23 0.41
N ALA A 23 -12.84 -6.93 1.24
CA ALA A 23 -14.04 -7.74 1.33
C ALA A 23 -15.00 -7.46 0.16
N ALA A 24 -15.39 -8.48 -0.60
CA ALA A 24 -16.30 -8.31 -1.73
C ALA A 24 -17.62 -7.63 -1.31
N ASN A 25 -18.14 -6.77 -2.18
CA ASN A 25 -19.45 -6.12 -2.04
C ASN A 25 -19.55 -5.22 -0.78
N ARG A 26 -18.41 -4.67 -0.37
CA ARG A 26 -18.27 -3.77 0.79
C ARG A 26 -17.52 -2.50 0.41
N CYS A 27 -17.77 -1.43 1.18
CA CYS A 27 -17.03 -0.18 1.07
C CYS A 27 -15.84 -0.16 2.04
N HIS A 28 -14.67 0.25 1.55
CA HIS A 28 -13.43 0.38 2.31
C HIS A 28 -12.98 1.82 2.24
N LEU A 29 -12.44 2.33 3.35
CA LEU A 29 -11.89 3.68 3.40
C LEU A 29 -10.38 3.61 3.23
N ILE A 30 -9.86 4.38 2.28
CA ILE A 30 -8.44 4.64 2.08
C ILE A 30 -8.19 6.09 2.47
N GLU A 31 -7.54 6.31 3.60
CA GLU A 31 -7.35 7.64 4.17
C GLU A 31 -5.87 8.03 4.24
N GLY A 32 -5.57 9.32 4.11
CA GLY A 32 -4.18 9.80 4.14
C GLY A 32 -4.06 11.23 3.66
N GLN A 33 -2.99 11.93 4.04
CA GLN A 33 -2.76 13.30 3.57
C GLN A 33 -2.59 13.38 2.04
N PRO A 34 -2.76 14.56 1.42
CA PRO A 34 -2.40 14.78 0.02
C PRO A 34 -0.97 14.28 -0.27
N GLY A 35 -0.76 13.61 -1.40
CA GLY A 35 0.56 13.05 -1.77
C GLY A 35 0.95 11.72 -1.08
N SER A 36 0.09 11.16 -0.22
CA SER A 36 0.35 9.88 0.45
C SER A 36 0.26 8.65 -0.47
N GLY A 37 -0.35 8.76 -1.66
CA GLY A 37 -0.45 7.67 -2.65
C GLY A 37 -1.82 6.98 -2.73
N LYS A 38 -2.89 7.62 -2.23
CA LYS A 38 -4.27 7.06 -2.25
C LYS A 38 -4.77 6.77 -3.66
N THR A 39 -4.72 7.76 -4.55
CA THR A 39 -5.17 7.63 -5.94
C THR A 39 -4.35 6.58 -6.68
N THR A 40 -3.02 6.52 -6.45
CA THR A 40 -2.18 5.46 -7.02
C THR A 40 -2.59 4.06 -6.56
N LEU A 41 -2.86 3.86 -5.26
CA LEU A 41 -3.37 2.60 -4.74
C LEU A 41 -4.73 2.23 -5.36
N ALA A 42 -5.61 3.22 -5.49
CA ALA A 42 -6.96 3.03 -6.01
C ALA A 42 -6.96 2.67 -7.51
N MET A 43 -6.11 3.32 -8.31
CA MET A 43 -5.93 2.98 -9.71
C MET A 43 -5.34 1.59 -9.88
N GLN A 44 -4.34 1.18 -9.09
CA GLN A 44 -3.81 -0.18 -9.13
C GLN A 44 -4.88 -1.25 -8.82
N PHE A 45 -5.80 -0.95 -7.90
CA PHE A 45 -6.94 -1.82 -7.61
C PHE A 45 -7.86 -2.00 -8.83
N LEU A 46 -8.24 -0.90 -9.50
CA LEU A 46 -9.09 -0.97 -10.68
C LEU A 46 -8.39 -1.61 -11.89
N VAL A 47 -7.11 -1.30 -12.12
CA VAL A 47 -6.30 -1.91 -13.18
C VAL A 47 -6.19 -3.41 -12.98
N ALA A 48 -5.93 -3.87 -11.75
CA ALA A 48 -5.88 -5.29 -11.46
C ALA A 48 -7.25 -5.97 -11.62
N GLY A 49 -8.35 -5.28 -11.29
CA GLY A 49 -9.72 -5.76 -11.54
C GLY A 49 -10.06 -5.87 -13.01
N GLN A 50 -9.73 -4.83 -13.79
CA GLN A 50 -9.92 -4.81 -15.24
C GLN A 50 -9.16 -5.97 -15.90
N ALA A 51 -7.92 -6.24 -15.46
CA ALA A 51 -7.13 -7.36 -15.95
C ALA A 51 -7.76 -8.74 -15.64
N ARG A 52 -8.64 -8.83 -14.64
CA ARG A 52 -9.45 -10.02 -14.32
C ARG A 52 -10.80 -10.04 -15.03
N GLY A 53 -11.09 -9.06 -15.90
CA GLY A 53 -12.36 -8.93 -16.61
C GLY A 53 -13.50 -8.35 -15.76
N GLU A 54 -13.18 -7.73 -14.62
CA GLU A 54 -14.18 -7.07 -13.78
C GLU A 54 -14.54 -5.69 -14.38
N LYS A 55 -15.81 -5.30 -14.26
CA LYS A 55 -16.24 -3.97 -14.69
C LYS A 55 -15.85 -2.94 -13.64
N CYS A 56 -15.01 -1.99 -14.03
CA CYS A 56 -14.39 -1.01 -13.15
C CYS A 56 -14.89 0.41 -13.45
N LEU A 57 -15.21 1.17 -12.40
CA LEU A 57 -15.62 2.56 -12.48
C LEU A 57 -14.78 3.42 -11.52
N LEU A 58 -14.13 4.45 -12.05
CA LEU A 58 -13.49 5.51 -11.27
C LEU A 58 -14.37 6.76 -11.32
N ILE A 59 -14.87 7.19 -10.17
CA ILE A 59 -15.63 8.42 -10.02
C ILE A 59 -14.73 9.44 -9.34
N SER A 60 -14.46 10.53 -10.05
CA SER A 60 -13.64 11.63 -9.53
C SER A 60 -14.49 12.88 -9.36
N ILE A 61 -14.39 13.57 -8.22
CA ILE A 61 -15.04 14.87 -7.96
C ILE A 61 -14.05 16.02 -8.11
N SER A 62 -12.76 15.78 -7.83
CA SER A 62 -11.73 16.83 -7.77
C SER A 62 -10.71 16.79 -8.91
N GLU A 63 -10.56 15.65 -9.59
CA GLU A 63 -9.58 15.46 -10.67
C GLU A 63 -10.27 15.15 -12.00
N SER A 64 -9.80 15.76 -13.08
CA SER A 64 -10.34 15.48 -14.41
C SER A 64 -9.84 14.13 -14.95
N PRO A 65 -10.58 13.47 -15.87
CA PRO A 65 -10.12 12.26 -16.54
C PRO A 65 -8.76 12.44 -17.23
N PHE A 66 -8.49 13.65 -17.73
CA PHE A 66 -7.21 13.98 -18.36
C PHE A 66 -6.04 13.94 -17.38
N GLU A 67 -6.20 14.51 -16.18
CA GLU A 67 -5.18 14.47 -15.13
C GLU A 67 -4.90 13.02 -14.67
N LEU A 68 -5.95 12.23 -14.47
CA LEU A 68 -5.85 10.82 -14.09
C LEU A 68 -5.09 9.99 -15.13
N LEU A 69 -5.34 10.23 -16.42
CA LEU A 69 -4.62 9.59 -17.52
C LEU A 69 -3.14 10.01 -17.56
N GLN A 70 -2.80 11.26 -17.24
CA GLN A 70 -1.41 11.69 -17.14
C GLN A 70 -0.67 11.00 -15.99
N VAL A 71 -1.30 10.93 -14.81
CA VAL A 71 -0.70 10.26 -13.65
C VAL A 71 -0.43 8.79 -13.97
N THR A 72 -1.40 8.07 -14.56
CA THR A 72 -1.21 6.66 -14.93
C THR A 72 -0.11 6.46 -15.97
N ALA A 73 -0.03 7.34 -16.97
CA ALA A 73 1.04 7.30 -17.97
C ALA A 73 2.44 7.43 -17.35
N THR A 74 2.63 8.30 -16.35
CA THR A 74 3.93 8.42 -15.65
C THR A 74 4.31 7.17 -14.85
N HIS A 75 3.31 6.38 -14.44
CA HIS A 75 3.51 5.08 -13.80
C HIS A 75 3.59 3.92 -14.79
N GLY A 76 3.44 4.15 -16.10
CA GLY A 76 3.37 3.08 -17.09
C GLY A 76 2.15 2.18 -16.93
N LEU A 77 1.08 2.70 -16.32
CA LEU A 77 -0.22 2.03 -16.18
C LEU A 77 -1.16 2.55 -17.25
N SER A 78 -2.13 1.73 -17.68
CA SER A 78 -3.22 2.15 -18.56
C SER A 78 -4.56 2.04 -17.83
N LEU A 79 -5.43 3.01 -18.04
CA LEU A 79 -6.83 2.97 -17.61
C LEU A 79 -7.77 2.44 -18.71
N ASP A 80 -7.23 1.86 -19.79
CA ASP A 80 -8.04 1.30 -20.86
C ASP A 80 -9.01 0.23 -20.35
N GLY A 81 -10.29 0.38 -20.71
CA GLY A 81 -11.36 -0.50 -20.25
C GLY A 81 -11.87 -0.21 -18.83
N ILE A 82 -11.39 0.85 -18.17
CA ILE A 82 -11.95 1.40 -16.93
C ILE A 82 -12.83 2.59 -17.30
N GLU A 83 -14.07 2.61 -16.82
CA GLU A 83 -14.97 3.74 -17.02
C GLU A 83 -14.57 4.89 -16.08
N LEU A 84 -14.43 6.10 -16.63
CA LEU A 84 -14.08 7.30 -15.88
C LEU A 84 -15.29 8.24 -15.86
N PHE A 85 -15.72 8.64 -14.67
CA PHE A 85 -16.82 9.58 -14.49
C PHE A 85 -16.34 10.79 -13.67
N GLU A 86 -16.32 11.95 -14.31
CA GLU A 86 -16.05 13.22 -13.64
C GLU A 86 -17.37 13.79 -13.10
N CYS A 87 -17.49 13.82 -11.78
CA CYS A 87 -18.62 14.39 -11.09
C CYS A 87 -18.34 15.87 -10.82
N VAL A 88 -18.60 16.71 -11.83
CA VAL A 88 -18.45 18.17 -11.70
C VAL A 88 -19.60 18.73 -10.85
N PRO A 89 -19.33 19.31 -9.67
CA PRO A 89 -20.35 19.99 -8.89
C PRO A 89 -20.96 21.17 -9.67
N PRO A 90 -22.26 21.46 -9.54
CA PRO A 90 -22.92 22.54 -10.27
C PRO A 90 -22.25 23.92 -10.10
N GLU A 91 -21.61 24.19 -8.97
CA GLU A 91 -20.90 25.45 -8.69
C GLU A 91 -19.64 25.64 -9.53
N LEU A 92 -19.02 24.53 -9.94
CA LEU A 92 -17.85 24.50 -10.83
C LEU A 92 -18.26 24.39 -12.30
N SER A 93 -19.55 24.12 -12.56
CA SER A 93 -20.13 24.14 -13.90
C SER A 93 -20.24 25.58 -14.39
N LEU A 94 -19.65 25.85 -15.55
CA LEU A 94 -19.74 27.15 -16.24
C LEU A 94 -21.09 27.33 -16.97
N ASP A 95 -21.97 26.33 -16.91
CA ASP A 95 -23.30 26.39 -17.53
C ASP A 95 -24.25 27.26 -16.69
N LEU A 96 -24.41 28.51 -17.12
CA LEU A 96 -25.24 29.54 -16.50
C LEU A 96 -26.73 29.16 -16.35
N GLU A 97 -27.21 28.10 -17.01
CA GLU A 97 -28.57 27.57 -16.86
C GLU A 97 -28.77 26.78 -15.55
N GLN A 98 -27.70 26.30 -14.92
CA GLN A 98 -27.72 25.56 -13.64
C GLN A 98 -27.55 26.48 -12.41
N TYR A 99 -27.18 27.74 -12.61
CA TYR A 99 -27.02 28.73 -11.54
C TYR A 99 -28.37 29.30 -11.09
N GLN A 100 -29.05 28.62 -10.16
CA GLN A 100 -30.20 29.20 -9.43
C GLN A 100 -29.75 29.69 -8.04
N PRO A 101 -29.80 31.01 -7.76
CA PRO A 101 -29.51 31.53 -6.43
C PRO A 101 -30.69 31.25 -5.49
N VAL A 102 -30.72 30.04 -4.93
CA VAL A 102 -31.70 29.62 -3.92
C VAL A 102 -31.01 29.61 -2.56
N MET A 103 -31.62 30.28 -1.57
CA MET A 103 -31.28 30.06 -0.16
C MET A 103 -31.44 28.56 0.10
N HIS A 104 -30.35 27.84 0.45
CA HIS A 104 -30.17 26.36 0.45
C HIS A 104 -29.39 25.73 -0.73
N ALA A 105 -28.55 26.51 -1.43
CA ALA A 105 -27.65 26.02 -2.48
C ALA A 105 -26.87 24.74 -2.08
N SER A 106 -26.25 24.73 -0.90
CA SER A 106 -25.45 23.57 -0.45
C SER A 106 -26.24 22.27 -0.31
N ASP A 107 -27.51 22.31 0.12
CA ASP A 107 -28.36 21.12 0.26
C ASP A 107 -28.70 20.52 -1.10
N LEU A 108 -28.95 21.38 -2.10
CA LEU A 108 -29.22 20.97 -3.47
C LEU A 108 -27.96 20.37 -4.10
N GLU A 109 -26.82 21.04 -3.99
CA GLU A 109 -25.52 20.69 -4.59
C GLU A 109 -24.98 19.35 -4.06
N LEU A 110 -25.01 19.15 -2.74
CA LEU A 110 -24.61 17.89 -2.12
C LEU A 110 -25.53 16.75 -2.56
N GLY A 111 -26.85 17.00 -2.57
CA GLY A 111 -27.83 16.02 -3.00
C GLY A 111 -27.67 15.65 -4.47
N GLU A 112 -27.34 16.61 -5.33
CA GLU A 112 -27.09 16.41 -6.75
C GLU A 112 -25.81 15.62 -7.01
N SER A 113 -24.71 15.98 -6.37
CA SER A 113 -23.44 15.24 -6.48
C SER A 113 -23.62 13.77 -6.10
N VAL A 114 -24.30 13.48 -4.98
CA VAL A 114 -24.61 12.10 -4.55
C VAL A 114 -25.51 11.39 -5.57
N ARG A 115 -26.51 12.07 -6.14
CA ARG A 115 -27.38 11.50 -7.19
C ARG A 115 -26.62 11.20 -8.48
N MET A 116 -25.71 12.07 -8.90
CA MET A 116 -24.86 11.86 -10.08
C MET A 116 -23.98 10.61 -9.91
N VAL A 117 -23.35 10.47 -8.75
CA VAL A 117 -22.59 9.27 -8.38
C VAL A 117 -23.46 8.01 -8.48
N MET A 118 -24.66 8.03 -7.87
CA MET A 118 -25.58 6.89 -7.92
C MET A 118 -26.06 6.58 -9.35
N ALA A 119 -26.31 7.60 -10.17
CA ALA A 119 -26.73 7.45 -11.55
C ALA A 119 -25.62 6.82 -12.42
N ALA A 120 -24.38 7.29 -12.28
CA ALA A 120 -23.22 6.73 -12.97
C ALA A 120 -23.01 5.25 -12.63
N VAL A 121 -23.10 4.91 -11.33
CA VAL A 121 -23.00 3.51 -10.87
C VAL A 121 -24.15 2.66 -11.39
N THR A 122 -25.37 3.19 -11.44
CA THR A 122 -26.54 2.45 -11.95
C THR A 122 -26.43 2.20 -13.46
N ALA A 123 -25.96 3.19 -14.23
CA ALA A 123 -25.79 3.07 -15.67
C ALA A 123 -24.65 2.11 -16.03
N SER A 124 -23.55 2.16 -15.27
CA SER A 124 -22.38 1.31 -15.48
C SER A 124 -22.58 -0.10 -14.88
N ALA A 125 -23.30 -0.27 -13.78
CA ALA A 125 -23.37 -1.53 -13.02
C ALA A 125 -21.98 -2.18 -12.80
N PRO A 126 -21.01 -1.45 -12.22
CA PRO A 126 -19.64 -1.93 -12.05
C PRO A 126 -19.51 -2.93 -10.89
N SER A 127 -18.53 -3.84 -10.98
CA SER A 127 -18.14 -4.71 -9.86
C SER A 127 -17.23 -3.98 -8.88
N LEU A 128 -16.32 -3.15 -9.40
CA LEU A 128 -15.35 -2.39 -8.62
C LEU A 128 -15.56 -0.88 -8.82
N VAL A 129 -15.58 -0.14 -7.72
CA VAL A 129 -15.73 1.31 -7.74
C VAL A 129 -14.65 1.97 -6.91
N VAL A 130 -14.05 3.03 -7.44
CA VAL A 130 -13.29 4.01 -6.65
C VAL A 130 -14.06 5.32 -6.68
N LEU A 131 -14.23 5.94 -5.53
CA LEU A 131 -14.77 7.29 -5.40
C LEU A 131 -13.70 8.20 -4.79
N ASP A 132 -13.16 9.11 -5.62
CA ASP A 132 -12.10 10.06 -5.29
C ASP A 132 -12.62 11.51 -5.40
N SER A 133 -12.79 12.28 -4.33
CA SER A 133 -12.61 11.94 -2.92
C SER A 133 -13.89 12.22 -2.14
N LEU A 134 -14.05 11.53 -1.00
CA LEU A 134 -15.05 11.88 -0.01
C LEU A 134 -14.83 13.25 0.64
N SER A 135 -13.65 13.85 0.47
CA SER A 135 -13.32 15.15 1.04
C SER A 135 -14.13 16.28 0.38
N GLU A 136 -14.43 16.18 -0.90
CA GLU A 136 -15.35 17.12 -1.59
C GLU A 136 -16.79 16.97 -1.08
N ILE A 137 -17.27 15.74 -0.89
CA ILE A 137 -18.60 15.50 -0.28
C ILE A 137 -18.67 16.11 1.14
N ARG A 138 -17.56 16.05 1.88
CA ARG A 138 -17.46 16.67 3.21
C ARG A 138 -17.53 18.19 3.13
N LEU A 139 -16.81 18.79 2.18
CA LEU A 139 -16.82 20.24 1.96
C LEU A 139 -18.24 20.74 1.67
N LEU A 140 -18.94 20.09 0.74
CA LEU A 140 -20.34 20.40 0.39
C LEU A 140 -21.31 20.17 1.55
N ALA A 141 -21.04 19.19 2.41
CA ALA A 141 -21.87 18.89 3.57
C ALA A 141 -21.77 19.94 4.69
N GLN A 142 -20.63 20.62 4.82
CA GLN A 142 -20.29 21.64 5.83
C GLN A 142 -20.35 21.19 7.31
N GLU A 143 -21.28 20.29 7.67
CA GLU A 143 -21.51 19.77 9.02
C GLU A 143 -21.29 18.25 9.13
N PRO A 144 -20.63 17.75 10.19
CA PRO A 144 -20.33 16.32 10.34
C PRO A 144 -21.54 15.36 10.31
N PRO A 145 -22.69 15.66 10.97
CA PRO A 145 -23.86 14.78 10.90
C PRO A 145 -24.42 14.65 9.49
N ARG A 146 -24.39 15.74 8.72
CA ARG A 146 -24.87 15.80 7.34
C ARG A 146 -23.97 14.99 6.42
N TYR A 147 -22.66 15.14 6.54
CA TYR A 147 -21.67 14.32 5.86
C TYR A 147 -21.87 12.83 6.15
N ARG A 148 -21.99 12.48 7.44
CA ARG A 148 -22.21 11.10 7.89
C ARG A 148 -23.45 10.47 7.23
N ARG A 149 -24.55 11.22 7.13
CA ARG A 149 -25.79 10.76 6.49
C ARG A 149 -25.57 10.42 5.01
N GLN A 150 -24.82 11.23 4.27
CA GLN A 150 -24.54 10.98 2.85
C GLN A 150 -23.64 9.76 2.65
N VAL A 151 -22.58 9.63 3.43
CA VAL A 151 -21.69 8.44 3.35
C VAL A 151 -22.46 7.16 3.70
N LEU A 152 -23.40 7.21 4.64
CA LEU A 152 -24.29 6.08 4.94
C LEU A 152 -25.25 5.76 3.78
N ALA A 153 -25.81 6.77 3.13
CA ALA A 153 -26.66 6.59 1.95
C ALA A 153 -25.90 5.94 0.80
N LEU A 154 -24.70 6.45 0.47
CA LEU A 154 -23.81 5.87 -0.52
C LEU A 154 -23.45 4.43 -0.17
N LYS A 155 -23.04 4.15 1.07
CA LYS A 155 -22.72 2.80 1.53
C LYS A 155 -23.91 1.84 1.36
N HIS A 156 -25.11 2.27 1.72
CA HIS A 156 -26.31 1.43 1.56
C HIS A 156 -26.59 1.13 0.09
N PHE A 157 -26.51 2.15 -0.76
CA PHE A 157 -26.67 2.02 -2.21
C PHE A 157 -25.64 1.06 -2.82
N PHE A 158 -24.35 1.24 -2.56
CA PHE A 158 -23.30 0.37 -3.09
C PHE A 158 -23.42 -1.08 -2.61
N PHE A 159 -23.89 -1.30 -1.38
CA PHE A 159 -24.17 -2.63 -0.87
C PHE A 159 -25.31 -3.31 -1.65
N GLN A 160 -26.36 -2.56 -2.02
CA GLN A 160 -27.46 -3.07 -2.85
C GLN A 160 -27.01 -3.36 -4.28
N GLN A 161 -26.11 -2.56 -4.84
CA GLN A 161 -25.51 -2.78 -6.17
C GLN A 161 -24.45 -3.89 -6.18
N GLN A 162 -24.13 -4.49 -5.03
CA GLN A 162 -23.11 -5.53 -4.89
C GLN A 162 -21.73 -5.08 -5.42
N CYS A 163 -21.36 -3.81 -5.19
CA CYS A 163 -20.06 -3.27 -5.60
C CYS A 163 -19.03 -3.38 -4.47
N THR A 164 -17.78 -3.67 -4.84
CA THR A 164 -16.62 -3.48 -3.94
C THR A 164 -16.08 -2.08 -4.14
N VAL A 165 -16.09 -1.26 -3.08
CA VAL A 165 -15.84 0.19 -3.21
C VAL A 165 -14.64 0.61 -2.40
N LEU A 166 -13.77 1.45 -2.98
CA LEU A 166 -12.78 2.23 -2.26
C LEU A 166 -13.21 3.70 -2.21
N PHE A 167 -13.42 4.20 -0.99
CA PHE A 167 -13.59 5.61 -0.71
C PHE A 167 -12.24 6.23 -0.38
N LEU A 168 -11.82 7.25 -1.13
CA LEU A 168 -10.60 7.99 -0.81
C LEU A 168 -10.97 9.21 0.03
N ASP A 169 -10.27 9.44 1.15
CA ASP A 169 -10.49 10.60 2.02
C ASP A 169 -9.15 11.19 2.46
N ASP A 170 -9.08 12.51 2.43
CA ASP A 170 -7.95 13.26 2.95
C ASP A 170 -8.18 13.55 4.43
N LEU A 171 -7.15 13.31 5.25
CA LEU A 171 -7.16 13.56 6.70
C LEU A 171 -7.08 15.06 7.05
N THR A 172 -7.71 15.94 6.27
CA THR A 172 -7.63 17.40 6.41
C THR A 172 -8.29 17.92 7.69
N MET A 173 -9.29 17.22 8.22
CA MET A 173 -10.00 17.60 9.45
C MET A 173 -9.76 16.60 10.59
N LYS A 174 -8.85 16.93 11.51
CA LYS A 174 -8.39 16.06 12.64
C LYS A 174 -9.50 15.55 13.58
N GLN A 175 -10.69 16.16 13.61
CA GLN A 175 -11.75 15.85 14.58
C GLN A 175 -12.73 14.77 14.14
N ASP A 176 -12.79 14.41 12.86
CA ASP A 176 -13.83 13.51 12.31
C ASP A 176 -13.39 12.06 12.06
N ASP A 177 -12.10 11.73 12.26
CA ASP A 177 -11.49 10.42 11.98
C ASP A 177 -12.34 9.24 12.48
N LEU A 178 -12.87 9.33 13.70
CA LEU A 178 -13.62 8.24 14.34
C LEU A 178 -14.98 7.97 13.68
N THR A 179 -15.59 8.97 13.04
CA THR A 179 -16.94 8.84 12.49
C THR A 179 -16.96 8.02 11.21
N LEU A 180 -16.03 8.27 10.29
CA LEU A 180 -15.85 7.47 9.06
C LEU A 180 -15.34 6.07 9.35
N HIS A 181 -14.45 5.96 10.35
CA HIS A 181 -14.00 4.67 10.86
C HIS A 181 -15.16 3.83 11.37
N SER A 182 -16.31 4.41 11.76
CA SER A 182 -17.49 3.62 12.13
C SER A 182 -18.28 3.10 10.91
N ILE A 183 -18.16 3.76 9.76
CA ILE A 183 -18.98 3.49 8.56
C ILE A 183 -18.35 2.45 7.65
N GLY A 184 -17.05 2.58 7.33
CA GLY A 184 -16.35 1.67 6.41
C GLY A 184 -16.37 0.21 6.88
N HIS A 185 -16.28 -0.76 5.98
CA HIS A 185 -16.09 -2.16 6.34
C HIS A 185 -14.63 -2.45 6.71
N GLY A 186 -13.71 -1.96 5.88
CA GLY A 186 -12.27 -1.88 6.18
C GLY A 186 -11.77 -0.43 6.16
N VAL A 187 -10.68 -0.18 6.86
CA VAL A 187 -10.00 1.12 6.87
C VAL A 187 -8.49 0.90 6.73
N VAL A 188 -7.90 1.49 5.70
CA VAL A 188 -6.46 1.49 5.42
C VAL A 188 -5.99 2.95 5.42
N ARG A 189 -5.00 3.26 6.26
CA ARG A 189 -4.40 4.60 6.34
C ARG A 189 -3.03 4.60 5.70
N LEU A 190 -2.76 5.61 4.88
CA LEU A 190 -1.46 5.93 4.32
C LEU A 190 -0.89 7.15 5.05
N GLU A 191 0.36 7.03 5.51
CA GLU A 191 1.08 8.10 6.19
C GLU A 191 2.40 8.38 5.47
N GLN A 192 2.76 9.66 5.36
CA GLN A 192 4.04 10.14 4.87
C GLN A 192 4.71 10.90 6.02
N LEU A 193 5.89 10.45 6.41
CA LEU A 193 6.64 10.99 7.52
C LEU A 193 7.90 11.68 7.00
N ALA A 194 8.04 12.95 7.34
CA ALA A 194 9.32 13.64 7.22
C ALA A 194 10.29 13.08 8.26
N MET A 195 11.38 12.48 7.80
CA MET A 195 12.43 11.93 8.67
C MET A 195 13.46 13.01 9.00
N THR A 196 14.12 12.92 10.16
CA THR A 196 15.22 13.85 10.53
C THR A 196 16.42 13.74 9.60
N TYR A 197 16.58 12.58 8.95
CA TYR A 197 17.62 12.31 7.95
C TYR A 197 17.08 11.35 6.88
N GLY A 198 17.66 11.42 5.69
CA GLY A 198 17.26 10.56 4.56
C GLY A 198 15.99 11.03 3.85
N ALA A 199 15.46 10.17 2.99
CA ALA A 199 14.22 10.43 2.27
C ALA A 199 13.00 10.26 3.18
N GLU A 200 11.88 10.83 2.77
CA GLU A 200 10.59 10.66 3.44
C GLU A 200 10.22 9.18 3.54
N ARG A 201 9.64 8.79 4.67
CA ARG A 201 9.17 7.44 4.91
C ARG A 201 7.67 7.37 4.70
N ARG A 202 7.23 6.47 3.83
CA ARG A 202 5.80 6.16 3.65
C ARG A 202 5.46 4.84 4.32
N ARG A 203 4.36 4.83 5.08
CA ARG A 203 3.88 3.64 5.78
C ARG A 203 2.36 3.54 5.70
N LEU A 204 1.85 2.33 5.60
CA LEU A 204 0.43 2.04 5.66
C LEU A 204 0.08 1.28 6.93
N ARG A 205 -1.17 1.42 7.37
CA ARG A 205 -1.72 0.68 8.50
C ARG A 205 -3.17 0.30 8.21
N VAL A 206 -3.50 -0.95 8.49
CA VAL A 206 -4.89 -1.41 8.51
C VAL A 206 -5.44 -1.20 9.91
N PHE A 207 -6.48 -0.38 10.04
CA PHE A 207 -7.14 -0.14 11.34
C PHE A 207 -8.16 -1.22 11.65
N LYS A 208 -8.86 -1.68 10.62
CA LYS A 208 -9.87 -2.71 10.75
C LYS A 208 -10.16 -3.39 9.41
N MET A 209 -10.61 -4.63 9.49
CA MET A 209 -11.31 -5.35 8.44
C MET A 209 -12.41 -6.18 9.11
N ARG A 210 -13.68 -5.78 8.98
CA ARG A 210 -14.76 -6.42 9.76
C ARG A 210 -14.95 -7.88 9.32
N GLY A 211 -15.07 -8.78 10.29
CA GLY A 211 -15.29 -10.21 10.03
C GLY A 211 -14.08 -10.95 9.46
N ARG A 212 -12.90 -10.30 9.36
CA ARG A 212 -11.70 -10.87 8.76
C ARG A 212 -10.44 -10.53 9.55
N ALA A 213 -9.54 -11.51 9.66
CA ALA A 213 -8.21 -11.27 10.21
C ALA A 213 -7.37 -10.46 9.20
N PHE A 214 -6.46 -9.64 9.71
CA PHE A 214 -5.48 -8.90 8.93
C PHE A 214 -4.21 -8.71 9.77
N GLN A 215 -3.09 -8.39 9.14
CA GLN A 215 -1.86 -8.06 9.84
C GLN A 215 -1.92 -6.60 10.31
N GLY A 216 -1.90 -6.42 11.63
CA GLY A 216 -1.90 -5.10 12.25
C GLY A 216 -0.49 -4.49 12.37
N GLY A 217 -0.45 -3.17 12.60
CA GLY A 217 0.78 -2.40 12.74
C GLY A 217 1.09 -1.60 11.49
N TYR A 218 2.31 -1.06 11.44
CA TYR A 218 2.79 -0.28 10.29
C TYR A 218 3.56 -1.17 9.33
N HIS A 219 3.23 -1.04 8.05
CA HIS A 219 3.90 -1.69 6.93
C HIS A 219 4.48 -0.60 6.04
N ASP A 220 5.76 -0.69 5.70
CA ASP A 220 6.39 0.34 4.87
C ASP A 220 5.95 0.19 3.42
N PHE A 221 5.93 1.28 2.66
CA PHE A 221 5.74 1.20 1.21
C PHE A 221 6.54 2.28 0.50
N GLN A 222 6.74 2.10 -0.80
CA GLN A 222 7.33 3.10 -1.68
C GLN A 222 6.45 3.29 -2.90
N ILE A 223 6.39 4.51 -3.41
CA ILE A 223 5.78 4.79 -4.71
C ILE A 223 6.91 4.77 -5.74
N ARG A 224 6.78 3.91 -6.74
CA ARG A 224 7.73 3.75 -7.85
C ARG A 224 6.98 3.85 -9.18
N THR A 225 7.69 3.92 -10.30
CA THR A 225 7.07 3.63 -11.60
C THR A 225 6.41 2.25 -11.52
N GLY A 226 5.15 2.14 -11.95
CA GLY A 226 4.30 0.96 -11.74
C GLY A 226 3.37 1.03 -10.52
N GLY A 227 3.53 2.01 -9.63
CA GLY A 227 2.63 2.31 -8.51
C GLY A 227 3.24 2.02 -7.13
N LEU A 228 2.41 1.57 -6.16
CA LEU A 228 2.87 1.26 -4.80
C LEU A 228 3.59 -0.11 -4.77
N ALA A 229 4.71 -0.14 -4.06
CA ALA A 229 5.39 -1.35 -3.61
C ALA A 229 5.30 -1.42 -2.08
N VAL A 230 4.51 -2.37 -1.57
CA VAL A 230 4.26 -2.56 -0.13
C VAL A 230 5.21 -3.61 0.44
N PHE A 231 5.77 -3.33 1.61
CA PHE A 231 6.68 -4.17 2.36
C PHE A 231 6.01 -4.55 3.69
N PRO A 232 5.41 -5.76 3.79
CA PRO A 232 4.81 -6.22 5.02
C PRO A 232 5.83 -6.21 6.15
N ARG A 233 5.40 -5.79 7.35
CA ARG A 233 6.24 -5.90 8.54
C ARG A 233 6.70 -7.35 8.73
N LEU A 234 7.95 -7.51 9.15
CA LEU A 234 8.45 -8.82 9.56
C LEU A 234 7.85 -9.17 10.92
N VAL A 235 7.19 -10.32 10.99
CA VAL A 235 6.73 -10.92 12.24
C VAL A 235 7.56 -12.18 12.45
N ALA A 236 8.41 -12.20 13.48
CA ALA A 236 9.36 -13.30 13.70
C ALA A 236 8.67 -14.66 13.90
N SER A 237 7.40 -14.67 14.33
CA SER A 237 6.66 -15.89 14.65
C SER A 237 5.95 -16.56 13.46
N THR A 238 5.97 -15.96 12.26
CA THR A 238 5.26 -16.54 11.08
C THR A 238 6.16 -17.39 10.20
N ALA A 239 7.48 -17.32 10.37
CA ALA A 239 8.39 -18.25 9.75
C ALA A 239 8.61 -19.41 10.73
N GLU A 240 7.83 -20.48 10.58
CA GLU A 240 8.26 -21.78 11.09
C GLU A 240 9.52 -22.14 10.32
N MET A 241 10.69 -21.79 10.86
CA MET A 241 11.93 -22.40 10.43
C MET A 241 11.85 -23.82 10.93
N GLU A 242 11.50 -24.76 10.05
CA GLU A 242 11.82 -26.16 10.30
C GLU A 242 13.32 -26.21 10.64
N PRO A 243 13.73 -26.89 11.72
CA PRO A 243 15.12 -27.12 11.98
C PRO A 243 15.65 -27.94 10.81
N ASP A 244 16.23 -27.24 9.83
CA ASP A 244 17.00 -27.86 8.77
C ASP A 244 18.15 -28.54 9.50
N GLY A 245 18.17 -29.87 9.52
CA GLY A 245 19.28 -30.67 10.05
C GLY A 245 20.57 -30.49 9.23
N ALA A 246 20.74 -29.31 8.63
CA ALA A 246 21.88 -28.87 7.88
C ALA A 246 23.11 -28.89 8.78
N ALA A 247 24.19 -29.42 8.22
CA ALA A 247 25.49 -29.38 8.86
C ALA A 247 25.94 -27.93 9.07
N PRO A 248 26.69 -27.64 10.14
CA PRO A 248 27.27 -26.32 10.35
C PRO A 248 28.04 -25.82 9.12
N MET A 249 27.94 -24.52 8.87
CA MET A 249 28.70 -23.85 7.83
C MET A 249 30.18 -23.80 8.23
N ILE A 250 31.03 -24.40 7.41
CA ILE A 250 32.50 -24.32 7.55
C ILE A 250 32.98 -22.91 7.19
N SER A 251 33.72 -22.27 8.09
CA SER A 251 34.19 -20.89 7.92
C SER A 251 35.32 -20.73 6.90
N GLY A 252 35.98 -21.84 6.55
CA GLY A 252 37.21 -21.85 5.75
C GLY A 252 38.46 -21.52 6.58
N ILE A 253 38.33 -21.44 7.90
CA ILE A 253 39.42 -21.17 8.85
C ILE A 253 39.43 -22.32 9.86
N GLU A 254 40.31 -23.29 9.63
CA GLU A 254 40.38 -24.54 10.41
C GLU A 254 40.40 -24.30 11.94
N GLY A 255 41.21 -23.33 12.40
CA GLY A 255 41.29 -23.01 13.82
C GLY A 255 39.99 -22.43 14.39
N LEU A 256 39.23 -21.67 13.60
CA LEU A 256 37.93 -21.13 14.03
C LEU A 256 36.88 -22.24 14.06
N ASP A 257 36.85 -23.10 13.04
CA ASP A 257 35.91 -24.22 12.96
C ASP A 257 36.13 -25.19 14.13
N ALA A 258 37.38 -25.46 14.49
CA ALA A 258 37.72 -26.27 15.66
C ALA A 258 37.24 -25.63 16.98
N LEU A 259 37.43 -24.32 17.15
CA LEU A 259 36.96 -23.60 18.33
C LEU A 259 35.43 -23.59 18.45
N LEU A 260 34.72 -23.61 17.33
CA LEU A 260 33.26 -23.64 17.28
C LEU A 260 32.68 -25.05 17.28
N GLY A 261 33.51 -26.09 17.35
CA GLY A 261 33.05 -27.48 17.39
C GLY A 261 32.54 -28.03 16.06
N GLY A 262 33.02 -27.49 14.93
CA GLY A 262 32.70 -27.97 13.59
C GLY A 262 32.13 -26.92 12.63
N GLY A 263 32.16 -25.63 12.98
CA GLY A 263 31.72 -24.53 12.13
C GLY A 263 30.63 -23.68 12.76
N ILE A 264 29.93 -22.90 11.95
CA ILE A 264 28.88 -21.95 12.37
C ILE A 264 27.50 -22.57 12.14
N ASP A 265 26.65 -22.61 13.16
CA ASP A 265 25.30 -23.17 13.05
C ASP A 265 24.44 -22.45 12.01
N THR A 266 23.85 -23.22 11.09
CA THR A 266 22.93 -22.73 10.07
C THR A 266 21.56 -22.40 10.64
N GLY A 267 20.82 -21.48 10.01
CA GLY A 267 19.50 -21.04 10.50
C GLY A 267 19.55 -20.16 11.76
N THR A 268 20.75 -19.80 12.22
CA THR A 268 20.97 -18.91 13.37
C THR A 268 21.48 -17.54 12.93
N THR A 269 21.61 -16.62 13.89
CA THR A 269 22.29 -15.34 13.70
C THR A 269 23.59 -15.33 14.50
N THR A 270 24.73 -15.13 13.82
CA THR A 270 26.04 -15.00 14.44
C THR A 270 26.50 -13.55 14.48
N LEU A 271 26.94 -13.09 15.65
CA LEU A 271 27.43 -11.72 15.86
C LEU A 271 28.95 -11.71 16.04
N ILE A 272 29.67 -11.05 15.13
CA ILE A 272 31.12 -10.86 15.21
C ILE A 272 31.43 -9.48 15.82
N GLN A 273 32.01 -9.45 17.01
CA GLN A 273 32.35 -8.23 17.75
C GLN A 273 33.85 -8.05 17.97
N GLY A 274 34.29 -6.79 18.04
CA GLY A 274 35.69 -6.43 18.27
C GLY A 274 35.98 -4.96 17.92
N ALA A 275 37.09 -4.42 18.45
CA ALA A 275 37.52 -3.04 18.17
C ALA A 275 37.79 -2.79 16.69
N SER A 276 37.93 -1.52 16.28
CA SER A 276 38.34 -1.20 14.91
C SER A 276 39.70 -1.84 14.59
N GLY A 277 39.85 -2.37 13.37
CA GLY A 277 41.09 -3.03 12.95
C GLY A 277 41.27 -4.49 13.40
N THR A 278 40.39 -5.07 14.23
CA THR A 278 40.53 -6.47 14.69
C THR A 278 40.22 -7.54 13.62
N GLY A 279 39.91 -7.13 12.39
CA GLY A 279 39.66 -8.06 11.28
C GLY A 279 38.22 -8.54 11.11
N LYS A 280 37.22 -7.92 11.76
CA LYS A 280 35.79 -8.30 11.61
C LYS A 280 35.35 -8.41 10.15
N SER A 281 35.64 -7.39 9.34
CA SER A 281 35.28 -7.36 7.92
C SER A 281 36.07 -8.38 7.09
N THR A 282 37.31 -8.69 7.49
CA THR A 282 38.13 -9.75 6.88
C THR A 282 37.53 -11.12 7.15
N LEU A 283 37.13 -11.38 8.40
CA LEU A 283 36.46 -12.62 8.77
C LEU A 283 35.13 -12.79 8.03
N ALA A 284 34.29 -11.76 8.00
CA ALA A 284 33.03 -11.79 7.25
C ALA A 284 33.26 -12.10 5.76
N LEU A 285 34.35 -11.58 5.18
CA LEU A 285 34.71 -11.85 3.79
C LEU A 285 35.20 -13.30 3.56
N GLN A 286 35.97 -13.86 4.49
CA GLN A 286 36.37 -15.27 4.43
C GLN A 286 35.16 -16.20 4.50
N LEU A 287 34.17 -15.89 5.34
CA LEU A 287 32.90 -16.64 5.40
C LEU A 287 32.15 -16.59 4.07
N VAL A 288 32.06 -15.42 3.44
CA VAL A 288 31.47 -15.27 2.10
C VAL A 288 32.23 -16.11 1.08
N ALA A 289 33.56 -16.04 1.04
CA ALA A 289 34.37 -16.80 0.10
C ALA A 289 34.26 -18.32 0.30
N ALA A 290 34.26 -18.80 1.56
CA ALA A 290 34.03 -20.20 1.89
C ALA A 290 32.65 -20.68 1.43
N THR A 291 31.62 -19.85 1.62
CA THR A 291 30.25 -20.15 1.17
C THR A 291 30.19 -20.33 -0.36
N LEU A 292 30.83 -19.42 -1.10
CA LEU A 292 30.87 -19.46 -2.56
C LEU A 292 31.71 -20.63 -3.08
N ALA A 293 32.83 -20.94 -2.43
CA ALA A 293 33.66 -22.10 -2.76
C ALA A 293 32.91 -23.43 -2.55
N GLY A 294 32.01 -23.49 -1.57
CA GLY A 294 31.10 -24.62 -1.35
C GLY A 294 29.89 -24.68 -2.30
N GLY A 295 29.80 -23.77 -3.29
CA GLY A 295 28.67 -23.68 -4.23
C GLY A 295 27.42 -23.00 -3.67
N GLY A 296 27.50 -22.43 -2.46
CA GLY A 296 26.43 -21.67 -1.82
C GLY A 296 26.26 -20.27 -2.41
N ARG A 297 25.25 -19.55 -1.93
CA ARG A 297 24.99 -18.14 -2.27
C ARG A 297 25.15 -17.29 -1.03
N ALA A 298 25.83 -16.16 -1.15
CA ALA A 298 26.05 -15.22 -0.06
C ALA A 298 25.65 -13.78 -0.47
N LEU A 299 25.08 -13.04 0.48
CA LEU A 299 24.81 -11.61 0.35
C LEU A 299 25.62 -10.85 1.40
N LEU A 300 26.53 -9.99 0.96
CA LEU A 300 27.22 -9.06 1.85
C LEU A 300 26.61 -7.66 1.73
N VAL A 301 26.13 -7.14 2.86
CA VAL A 301 25.62 -5.76 2.96
C VAL A 301 26.64 -4.93 3.74
N SER A 302 27.29 -3.97 3.07
CA SER A 302 28.25 -3.06 3.68
C SER A 302 27.71 -1.64 3.72
N PHE A 303 27.79 -1.01 4.89
CA PHE A 303 27.41 0.39 5.11
C PHE A 303 28.63 1.33 5.28
N GLU A 304 29.84 0.76 5.40
CA GLU A 304 31.07 1.53 5.65
C GLU A 304 31.93 1.70 4.40
N GLU A 305 31.83 0.78 3.42
CA GLU A 305 32.76 0.74 2.30
C GLU A 305 32.11 0.62 0.93
N SER A 306 32.73 1.25 -0.05
CA SER A 306 32.35 1.10 -1.46
C SER A 306 32.74 -0.28 -2.01
N ARG A 307 31.97 -0.78 -2.99
CA ARG A 307 32.25 -2.02 -3.73
C ARG A 307 33.68 -2.10 -4.25
N ARG A 308 34.25 -0.98 -4.71
CA ARG A 308 35.62 -0.90 -5.21
C ARG A 308 36.64 -1.17 -4.10
N ASN A 309 36.49 -0.52 -2.95
CA ASN A 309 37.42 -0.68 -1.82
C ASN A 309 37.33 -2.10 -1.25
N PHE A 310 36.11 -2.62 -1.16
CA PHE A 310 35.84 -3.99 -0.76
C PHE A 310 36.58 -5.01 -1.64
N ARG A 311 36.41 -4.93 -2.97
CA ARG A 311 37.10 -5.82 -3.92
C ARG A 311 38.62 -5.72 -3.84
N ARG A 312 39.15 -4.50 -3.70
CA ARG A 312 40.60 -4.30 -3.53
C ARG A 312 41.13 -4.97 -2.27
N ARG A 313 40.38 -4.89 -1.17
CA ARG A 313 40.74 -5.59 0.08
C ARG A 313 40.69 -7.09 -0.10
N ALA A 314 39.64 -7.61 -0.74
CA ALA A 314 39.50 -9.03 -1.02
C ALA A 314 40.69 -9.59 -1.81
N ALA A 315 41.04 -8.92 -2.92
CA ALA A 315 42.21 -9.28 -3.71
C ALA A 315 43.51 -9.20 -2.90
N GLY A 316 43.64 -8.21 -2.01
CA GLY A 316 44.80 -8.05 -1.12
C GLY A 316 45.00 -9.20 -0.13
N ILE A 317 43.98 -10.02 0.13
CA ILE A 317 44.06 -11.23 0.97
C ILE A 317 43.89 -12.52 0.14
N GLY A 318 43.99 -12.43 -1.18
CA GLY A 318 43.93 -13.58 -2.09
C GLY A 318 42.53 -14.14 -2.34
N LEU A 319 41.47 -13.37 -2.07
CA LEU A 319 40.09 -13.78 -2.34
C LEU A 319 39.56 -13.08 -3.61
N ASP A 320 38.93 -13.86 -4.48
CA ASP A 320 38.24 -13.38 -5.69
C ASP A 320 36.71 -13.47 -5.48
N VAL A 321 36.07 -12.31 -5.29
CA VAL A 321 34.66 -12.14 -4.85
C VAL A 321 33.98 -10.93 -5.52
#